data_AF-A0A6N1Y8K8-F1
#
_entry.id   AF-A0A6N1Y8K8-F1
#
_cell.length_a   1.000
_cell.length_b   1.000
_cell.length_c   1.000
_cell.angle_alpha   90.00
_cell.angle_beta   90.00
_cell.angle_gamma   90.00
#
_symmetry.space_group_name_H-M   'P 1'
#
loop_
_entity.id
_entity.type
_entity.pdbx_description
1 polymer ?
#
loop_
_entity_poly.entity_id
_entity_poly.type
_entity_poly.pdbx_seq_one_letter_code
_entity_poly.pdbx_strand_id
1 'polypeptide(L)'
;MTPASPALNGYQKGKCFYCFREISIDKENSADFADVDHFFPHILRQCDSEKPINGVANLVLACTDCNRGVGGKFSQLPSVDLLERLSNRNEYLITSHHPLRETLIVQTGNTVAKRKNYLQDAYNCSTLYFGVKSKWQPKPQGKATF
;
A
#
# COMPACT_ATOMS: atom_id res chain seq x y z
N MET A 1 20.68 -4.16 -2.55
CA MET A 1 19.28 -3.91 -2.14
C MET A 1 18.77 -2.70 -2.91
N THR A 2 17.81 -2.87 -3.81
CA THR A 2 17.15 -1.73 -4.45
C THR A 2 16.20 -1.10 -3.43
N PRO A 3 16.32 0.20 -3.12
CA PRO A 3 15.35 0.86 -2.25
C PRO A 3 13.94 0.69 -2.85
N ALA A 4 12.93 0.39 -2.02
CA ALA A 4 11.56 0.24 -2.51
C ALA A 4 11.00 1.56 -3.07
N SER A 5 11.46 2.71 -2.56
CA SER A 5 10.88 4.02 -2.85
C SER A 5 10.98 4.44 -4.32
N PRO A 6 12.15 4.37 -5.02
CA PRO A 6 12.22 4.69 -6.45
C PRO A 6 11.34 3.78 -7.32
N ALA A 7 11.31 2.49 -7.00
CA ALA A 7 10.53 1.51 -7.75
C ALA A 7 9.01 1.68 -7.54
N LEU A 8 8.59 2.11 -6.36
CA LEU A 8 7.19 2.47 -6.07
C LEU A 8 6.81 3.83 -6.69
N ASN A 9 7.71 4.80 -6.68
CA ASN A 9 7.44 6.16 -7.15
C ASN A 9 7.17 6.24 -8.65
N GLY A 10 7.90 5.47 -9.46
CA GLY A 10 7.70 5.40 -10.91
C GLY A 10 6.27 5.05 -11.32
N TYR A 11 5.50 4.43 -10.41
CA TYR A 11 4.17 3.89 -10.70
C TYR A 11 3.05 4.57 -9.91
N GLN A 12 3.35 5.10 -8.73
CA GLN A 12 2.47 6.05 -8.05
C GLN A 12 2.50 7.44 -8.69
N LYS A 13 3.35 7.66 -9.70
CA LYS A 13 3.44 8.88 -10.51
C LYS A 13 3.65 10.14 -9.66
N GLY A 14 4.49 10.03 -8.63
CA GLY A 14 4.73 11.14 -7.69
C GLY A 14 3.48 11.53 -6.90
N LYS A 15 2.55 10.60 -6.64
CA LYS A 15 1.36 10.86 -5.83
C LYS A 15 1.24 9.94 -4.63
N CYS A 16 0.71 10.49 -3.54
CA CYS A 16 0.32 9.72 -2.37
C CYS A 16 -0.73 8.67 -2.75
N PHE A 17 -0.48 7.42 -2.36
CA PHE A 17 -1.37 6.30 -2.60
C PHE A 17 -2.78 6.53 -2.05
N TYR A 18 -2.86 7.17 -0.87
CA TYR A 18 -4.13 7.35 -0.16
C TYR A 18 -4.94 8.56 -0.65
N CYS A 19 -4.33 9.76 -0.67
CA CYS A 19 -5.06 11.01 -0.96
C CYS A 19 -4.78 11.61 -2.35
N PHE A 20 -3.88 11.04 -3.15
CA PHE A 20 -3.48 11.56 -4.48
C PHE A 20 -2.78 12.93 -4.51
N ARG A 21 -2.47 13.52 -3.35
CA ARG A 21 -1.57 14.69 -3.27
C ARG A 21 -0.22 14.35 -3.89
N GLU A 22 0.40 15.32 -4.54
CA GLU A 22 1.77 15.17 -5.05
C GLU A 22 2.75 14.91 -3.90
N ILE A 23 3.73 14.04 -4.16
CA ILE A 23 4.78 13.66 -3.22
C ILE A 23 6.11 13.60 -3.96
N SER A 24 7.18 13.85 -3.21
CA SER A 24 8.56 13.75 -3.67
C SER A 24 9.28 12.59 -2.97
N ILE A 25 10.15 11.89 -3.68
CA ILE A 25 11.13 10.96 -3.08
C ILE A 25 12.49 11.63 -2.86
N ASP A 26 12.64 12.88 -3.28
CA ASP A 26 13.83 13.68 -3.06
C ASP A 26 13.81 14.25 -1.64
N LYS A 27 14.79 13.86 -0.84
CA LYS A 27 14.92 14.26 0.57
C LYS A 27 15.21 15.76 0.72
N GLU A 28 15.71 16.42 -0.31
CA GLU A 28 16.00 17.86 -0.27
C GLU A 28 14.71 18.70 -0.28
N ASN A 29 13.60 18.15 -0.80
CA ASN A 29 12.28 18.78 -0.78
C ASN A 29 11.44 18.27 0.41
N SER A 30 11.74 18.77 1.61
CA SER A 30 11.19 18.25 2.87
C SER A 30 9.67 18.36 3.04
N ALA A 31 9.02 19.32 2.38
CA ALA A 31 7.59 19.59 2.57
C ALA A 31 6.67 18.52 1.94
N ASP A 32 7.11 17.89 0.86
CA ASP A 32 6.34 16.88 0.11
C ASP A 32 6.98 15.49 0.16
N PHE A 33 7.94 15.29 1.06
CA PHE A 33 8.67 14.02 1.14
C PHE A 33 7.73 12.84 1.45
N ALA A 34 7.85 11.79 0.65
CA ALA A 34 7.08 10.57 0.73
C ALA A 34 7.64 9.61 1.79
N ASP A 35 6.75 9.11 2.65
CA ASP A 35 7.06 7.99 3.52
C ASP A 35 6.68 6.66 2.83
N VAL A 36 7.47 5.61 3.09
CA VAL A 36 7.04 4.24 2.80
C VAL A 36 6.15 3.76 3.94
N ASP A 37 4.89 3.45 3.63
CA ASP A 37 3.92 2.92 4.59
C ASP A 37 3.57 1.46 4.27
N HIS A 38 3.22 0.71 5.31
CA HIS A 38 2.67 -0.63 5.22
C HIS A 38 1.14 -0.54 5.21
N PHE A 39 0.50 -0.91 4.09
CA PHE A 39 -0.96 -0.87 3.98
C PHE A 39 -1.62 -1.67 5.12
N PHE A 40 -1.18 -2.91 5.32
CA PHE A 40 -1.44 -3.71 6.51
C PHE A 40 -0.36 -3.43 7.57
N PRO A 41 -0.71 -2.84 8.72
CA PRO A 41 0.23 -2.58 9.80
C PRO A 41 1.00 -3.83 10.27
N HIS A 42 2.26 -3.65 10.70
CA HIS A 42 3.13 -4.73 11.20
C HIS A 42 2.53 -5.60 12.31
N ILE A 43 1.68 -5.04 13.18
CA ILE A 43 1.02 -5.78 14.27
C ILE A 43 0.18 -6.96 13.75
N LEU A 44 -0.26 -6.89 12.49
CA LEU A 44 -1.00 -7.94 11.81
C LEU A 44 -0.12 -9.11 11.35
N ARG A 45 1.17 -9.15 11.67
CA ARG A 45 2.00 -10.34 11.45
C ARG A 45 1.49 -11.56 12.19
N GLN A 46 0.70 -11.36 13.24
CA GLN A 46 0.01 -12.41 13.98
C GLN A 46 -1.12 -13.05 13.17
N CYS A 47 -1.67 -12.33 12.19
CA CYS A 47 -2.75 -12.82 11.33
C CYS A 47 -2.26 -13.78 10.25
N ASP A 48 -1.03 -13.60 9.80
CA ASP A 48 -0.44 -14.43 8.75
C ASP A 48 1.08 -14.31 8.79
N SER A 49 1.72 -15.22 9.53
CA SER A 49 3.19 -15.25 9.69
C SER A 49 3.91 -15.61 8.39
N GLU A 50 3.20 -16.19 7.42
CA GLU A 50 3.74 -16.64 6.14
C GLU A 50 3.69 -15.54 5.08
N LYS A 51 2.77 -14.57 5.21
CA LYS A 51 2.68 -13.45 4.28
C LYS A 51 3.79 -12.41 4.51
N PRO A 52 4.51 -11.99 3.46
CA PRO A 52 5.52 -10.95 3.57
C PRO A 52 4.84 -9.59 3.77
N ILE A 53 4.55 -9.24 5.02
CA ILE A 53 4.06 -7.90 5.41
C ILE A 53 5.03 -6.81 4.93
N ASN A 54 6.33 -7.10 4.92
CA ASN A 54 7.37 -6.18 4.43
C ASN A 54 7.53 -6.25 2.90
N GLY A 55 6.68 -7.02 2.22
CA GLY A 55 6.71 -7.25 0.79
C GLY A 55 6.14 -6.06 0.02
N VAL A 56 6.64 -5.85 -1.19
CA VAL A 56 6.21 -4.78 -2.11
C VAL A 56 4.69 -4.80 -2.35
N ALA A 57 4.06 -5.98 -2.28
CA ALA A 57 2.61 -6.14 -2.36
C ALA A 57 1.84 -5.34 -1.29
N ASN A 58 2.48 -5.03 -0.17
CA ASN A 58 1.92 -4.31 0.98
C ASN A 58 2.53 -2.91 1.21
N LEU A 59 3.63 -2.57 0.54
CA LEU A 59 4.30 -1.27 0.68
C LEU A 59 3.73 -0.23 -0.30
N VAL A 60 3.45 0.97 0.19
CA VAL A 60 2.96 2.12 -0.60
C VAL A 60 3.73 3.39 -0.25
N LEU A 61 3.77 4.36 -1.17
CA LEU A 61 4.24 5.71 -0.84
C LEU A 61 3.07 6.58 -0.37
N ALA A 62 3.23 7.23 0.77
CA ALA A 62 2.24 8.09 1.39
C ALA A 62 2.83 9.45 1.73
N CYS A 63 2.02 10.51 1.65
CA CYS A 63 2.40 11.79 2.25
C CYS A 63 2.43 11.65 3.79
N THR A 64 3.19 12.52 4.44
CA THR A 64 3.33 12.57 5.89
C THR A 64 1.99 12.68 6.60
N ASP A 65 1.07 13.50 6.08
CA ASP A 65 -0.28 13.69 6.62
C ASP A 65 -1.08 12.38 6.68
N CYS A 66 -1.07 11.62 5.58
CA CYS A 66 -1.79 10.35 5.49
C CYS A 66 -1.12 9.25 6.30
N ASN A 67 0.21 9.22 6.37
CA ASN A 67 0.92 8.17 7.07
C ASN A 67 0.89 8.37 8.60
N ARG A 68 1.30 9.56 9.06
CA ARG A 68 1.61 9.86 10.46
C ARG A 68 1.15 11.25 10.94
N GLY A 69 0.35 11.97 10.15
CA GLY A 69 -0.22 13.26 10.52
C GLY A 69 -1.45 13.15 11.42
N VAL A 70 -2.00 14.28 11.83
CA VAL A 70 -3.25 14.31 12.62
C VAL A 70 -4.39 13.72 11.80
N GLY A 71 -5.01 12.65 12.32
CA GLY A 71 -6.04 11.90 11.58
C GLY A 71 -5.49 10.99 10.47
N GLY A 72 -4.17 10.80 10.40
CA GLY A 72 -3.50 9.86 9.52
C GLY A 72 -3.78 8.39 9.87
N LYS A 73 -3.28 7.49 9.04
CA LYS A 73 -3.50 6.06 9.15
C LYS A 73 -2.89 5.47 10.41
N PHE A 74 -1.60 5.73 10.69
CA PHE A 74 -0.85 5.03 11.73
C PHE A 74 -1.05 3.50 11.63
N SER A 75 -1.62 2.89 12.67
CA SER A 75 -1.95 1.46 12.76
C SER A 75 -3.40 1.13 12.39
N GLN A 76 -4.18 2.10 11.89
CA GLN A 76 -5.56 1.86 11.47
C GLN A 76 -5.62 1.02 10.18
N LEU A 77 -6.66 0.21 10.08
CA LEU A 77 -6.94 -0.58 8.88
C LEU A 77 -7.60 0.30 7.81
N PRO A 78 -7.05 0.40 6.58
CA PRO A 78 -7.67 1.16 5.51
C PRO A 78 -9.05 0.62 5.08
N SER A 79 -9.84 1.44 4.39
CA SER A 79 -11.12 1.03 3.80
C SER A 79 -10.96 -0.05 2.72
N VAL A 80 -12.07 -0.71 2.39
CA VAL A 80 -12.10 -1.74 1.33
C VAL A 80 -11.80 -1.13 -0.03
N ASP A 81 -12.23 0.11 -0.28
CA ASP A 81 -11.90 0.83 -1.52
C ASP A 81 -10.39 1.04 -1.67
N LEU A 82 -9.67 1.29 -0.57
CA LEU A 82 -8.21 1.39 -0.57
C LEU A 82 -7.54 0.02 -0.75
N LEU A 83 -8.17 -1.08 -0.29
CA LEU A 83 -7.71 -2.45 -0.57
C LEU A 83 -7.84 -2.78 -2.05
N GLU A 84 -8.98 -2.45 -2.66
CA GLU A 84 -9.20 -2.64 -4.09
C GLU A 84 -8.18 -1.84 -4.90
N ARG A 85 -7.91 -0.58 -4.51
CA ARG A 85 -6.85 0.22 -5.12
C ARG A 85 -5.47 -0.42 -5.00
N LEU A 86 -5.14 -1.00 -3.84
CA LEU A 86 -3.88 -1.72 -3.65
C LEU A 86 -3.80 -2.91 -4.62
N SER A 87 -4.89 -3.67 -4.75
CA SER A 87 -4.99 -4.77 -5.71
C SER A 87 -4.77 -4.28 -7.14
N ASN A 88 -5.47 -3.21 -7.57
CA ASN A 88 -5.36 -2.68 -8.93
C ASN A 88 -3.94 -2.19 -9.23
N ARG A 89 -3.30 -1.50 -8.27
CA ARG A 89 -1.91 -1.07 -8.38
C ARG A 89 -0.96 -2.27 -8.54
N ASN A 90 -1.14 -3.32 -7.75
CA ASN A 90 -0.30 -4.52 -7.83
C ASN A 90 -0.48 -5.24 -9.16
N GLU A 91 -1.71 -5.37 -9.66
CA GLU A 91 -2.00 -5.93 -10.98
C GLU A 91 -1.35 -5.11 -12.09
N TYR A 92 -1.47 -3.77 -12.03
CA TYR A 92 -0.83 -2.88 -12.99
C TYR A 92 0.69 -3.14 -13.06
N LEU A 93 1.38 -3.19 -11.92
CA LEU A 93 2.82 -3.48 -11.83
C LEU A 93 3.20 -4.83 -12.44
N ILE A 94 2.35 -5.85 -12.29
CA ILE A 94 2.58 -7.18 -12.85
C ILE A 94 2.43 -7.17 -14.38
N THR A 95 1.42 -6.47 -14.89
CA THR A 95 1.13 -6.39 -16.33
C THR A 95 2.09 -5.46 -17.08
N SER A 96 2.70 -4.48 -16.42
CA SER A 96 3.56 -3.47 -17.05
C SER A 96 5.04 -3.88 -17.20
N HIS A 97 5.36 -5.18 -17.11
CA HIS A 97 6.74 -5.71 -17.16
C HIS A 97 7.73 -5.05 -16.17
N HIS A 98 7.23 -4.61 -15.01
CA HIS A 98 8.06 -3.97 -14.00
C HIS A 98 9.09 -4.93 -13.38
N PRO A 99 10.28 -4.48 -12.94
CA PRO A 99 11.23 -5.34 -12.22
C PRO A 99 10.66 -6.02 -10.97
N LEU A 100 9.60 -5.45 -10.35
CA LEU A 100 8.93 -6.06 -9.20
C LEU A 100 7.84 -7.07 -9.59
N ARG A 101 7.59 -7.30 -10.88
CA ARG A 101 6.59 -8.25 -11.38
C ARG A 101 6.77 -9.63 -10.78
N GLU A 102 7.97 -10.21 -10.94
CA GLU A 102 8.27 -11.55 -10.43
C GLU A 102 8.15 -11.60 -8.91
N THR A 103 8.62 -10.56 -8.21
CA THR A 103 8.45 -10.44 -6.76
C THR A 103 6.97 -10.46 -6.36
N LEU A 104 6.11 -9.68 -7.03
CA LEU A 104 4.68 -9.65 -6.73
C LEU A 104 4.01 -11.00 -7.03
N ILE A 105 4.36 -11.66 -8.14
CA ILE A 105 3.86 -12.99 -8.48
C ILE A 105 4.27 -14.03 -7.43
N VAL A 106 5.53 -14.03 -7.01
CA VAL A 106 6.05 -14.94 -5.97
C VAL A 106 5.36 -14.68 -4.62
N GLN A 107 5.12 -13.42 -4.27
CA GLN A 107 4.50 -13.05 -3.00
C GLN A 107 3.00 -13.35 -2.95
N THR A 108 2.27 -13.15 -4.05
CA THR A 108 0.79 -13.09 -4.03
C THR A 108 0.12 -14.17 -4.89
N GLY A 109 0.86 -14.83 -5.78
CA GLY A 109 0.39 -15.93 -6.62
C GLY A 109 0.40 -15.63 -8.12
N ASN A 110 0.36 -16.71 -8.91
CA ASN A 110 0.48 -16.68 -10.37
C ASN A 110 -0.80 -16.29 -11.13
N THR A 111 -1.96 -16.30 -10.48
CA THR A 111 -3.24 -15.90 -11.10
C THR A 111 -3.82 -14.68 -10.40
N VAL A 112 -4.55 -13.83 -11.14
CA VAL A 112 -5.25 -12.64 -10.59
C VAL A 112 -6.12 -13.04 -9.39
N ALA A 113 -6.82 -14.17 -9.49
CA ALA A 113 -7.68 -14.67 -8.41
C ALA A 113 -6.88 -14.98 -7.12
N LYS A 114 -5.73 -15.66 -7.23
CA LYS A 114 -4.86 -15.93 -6.07
C LYS A 114 -4.35 -14.64 -5.43
N ARG A 115 -3.99 -13.64 -6.24
CA ARG A 115 -3.49 -12.35 -5.76
C ARG A 115 -4.56 -11.52 -5.05
N LYS A 116 -5.79 -11.52 -5.58
CA LYS A 116 -6.94 -10.90 -4.90
C LYS A 116 -7.24 -11.60 -3.57
N ASN A 117 -7.31 -12.93 -3.58
CA ASN A 117 -7.56 -13.71 -2.36
C ASN A 117 -6.47 -13.49 -1.31
N TYR A 118 -5.21 -13.44 -1.72
CA TYR A 118 -4.09 -13.13 -0.82
C TYR A 118 -4.33 -11.85 0.00
N LEU A 119 -4.75 -10.77 -0.67
CA LEU A 119 -5.04 -9.48 -0.04
C LEU A 119 -6.34 -9.54 0.79
N GLN A 120 -7.37 -10.20 0.27
CA GLN A 120 -8.67 -10.32 0.96
C GLN A 120 -8.56 -11.14 2.25
N ASP A 121 -7.79 -12.23 2.25
CA ASP A 121 -7.57 -13.08 3.43
C ASP A 121 -6.83 -12.29 4.52
N ALA A 122 -5.80 -11.53 4.13
CA ALA A 122 -5.09 -10.64 5.05
C ALA A 122 -6.04 -9.58 5.62
N TYR A 123 -6.91 -9.00 4.78
CA TYR A 123 -7.88 -8.00 5.21
C TYR A 123 -8.96 -8.55 6.15
N ASN A 124 -9.48 -9.74 5.87
CA ASN A 124 -10.46 -10.43 6.70
C ASN A 124 -9.87 -10.72 8.08
N CYS A 125 -8.66 -11.28 8.14
CA CYS A 125 -8.00 -11.50 9.43
C CYS A 125 -7.74 -10.19 10.18
N SER A 126 -7.28 -9.15 9.47
CA SER A 126 -7.02 -7.83 10.07
C SER A 126 -8.29 -7.24 10.70
N THR A 127 -9.42 -7.40 10.02
CA THR A 127 -10.74 -6.97 10.50
C THR A 127 -11.14 -7.74 11.76
N LEU A 128 -10.88 -9.05 11.82
CA LEU A 128 -11.14 -9.85 13.02
C LEU A 128 -10.25 -9.41 14.19
N TYR A 129 -8.95 -9.20 13.95
CA TYR A 129 -7.98 -8.83 14.99
C TYR A 129 -8.22 -7.44 15.59
N PHE A 130 -8.47 -6.43 14.75
CA PHE A 130 -8.76 -5.07 15.22
C PHE A 130 -10.20 -4.89 15.74
N GLY A 131 -11.06 -5.88 15.51
CA GLY A 131 -12.51 -5.78 15.67
C GLY A 131 -13.15 -4.90 14.60
N VAL A 132 -14.48 -4.73 14.66
CA VAL A 132 -15.26 -3.82 13.79
C VAL A 132 -14.99 -2.35 14.16
N LYS A 133 -13.72 -1.95 14.22
CA LYS A 133 -13.33 -0.54 14.31
C LYS A 133 -13.62 0.14 12.98
N SER A 134 -13.95 1.41 13.05
CA SER A 134 -14.11 2.26 11.88
C SER A 134 -12.88 2.14 10.96
N LYS A 135 -13.11 1.81 9.69
CA LYS A 135 -12.06 1.73 8.67
C LYS A 135 -11.55 3.13 8.35
N TRP A 136 -10.24 3.26 8.15
CA TRP A 136 -9.60 4.55 7.88
C TRP A 136 -9.60 4.88 6.38
N GLN A 137 -9.86 6.14 6.06
CA GLN A 137 -9.67 6.68 4.71
C GLN A 137 -9.46 8.21 4.80
N PRO A 138 -8.54 8.79 4.01
CA PRO A 138 -8.39 10.24 3.97
C PRO A 138 -9.37 10.88 2.98
N LYS A 139 -9.51 12.20 3.05
CA LYS A 139 -10.14 12.96 1.97
C LYS A 139 -9.20 13.00 0.76
N PRO A 140 -9.68 12.71 -0.46
CA PRO A 140 -8.90 12.92 -1.68
C PRO A 140 -8.49 14.39 -1.83
N GLN A 141 -7.24 14.61 -2.25
CA GLN A 141 -6.62 15.93 -2.47
C GLN A 141 -6.13 16.10 -3.91
N GLY A 142 -6.34 15.10 -4.77
CA GLY A 142 -5.93 15.13 -6.17
C GLY A 142 -6.74 14.17 -7.03
N LYS A 143 -6.46 14.18 -8.34
CA LYS A 143 -7.09 13.24 -9.28
C LYS A 143 -6.61 11.83 -9.03
N ALA A 144 -7.57 10.91 -9.01
CA ALA A 144 -7.30 9.49 -8.85
C ALA A 144 -6.28 8.99 -9.88
N THR A 145 -5.36 8.18 -9.38
CA THR A 145 -4.37 7.48 -10.17
C THR A 145 -4.67 6.01 -9.91
N PHE A 146 -4.95 5.26 -11.00
CA PHE A 146 -5.29 3.82 -11.05
C PHE A 146 -6.57 3.37 -10.32
#